data_AF-A0AAW1MKC0-F1
#
_entry.id   AF-A0AAW1MKC0-F1
#
_cell.length_a   1.000
_cell.length_b   1.000
_cell.length_c   1.000
_cell.angle_alpha   90.00
_cell.angle_beta   90.00
_cell.angle_gamma   90.00
#
_symmetry.space_group_name_H-M   'P 1'
#
loop_
_entity.id
_entity.type
_entity.pdbx_description
1 polymer ?
#
loop_
_entity_poly.entity_id
_entity_poly.type
_entity_poly.pdbx_seq_one_letter_code
_entity_poly.pdbx_strand_id
1 'polypeptide(L)' 'MLPPEEDLVHIYYAALNFRDLMTASGRLAPEVITEDRIQQECIQGFEFAGRDSNGERVFGMCSLGSAAL' A
#
# COMPACT_ATOMS: atom_id res chain seq x y z
N MET A 1 5.00 1.65 -25.24
CA MET A 1 4.18 2.42 -24.29
C MET A 1 5.12 2.71 -23.13
N LEU A 2 5.54 3.97 -22.96
CA LEU A 2 6.34 4.34 -21.79
C LEU A 2 5.48 4.04 -20.55
N PRO A 3 6.05 3.48 -19.48
CA PRO A 3 5.30 3.33 -18.24
C PRO A 3 4.73 4.70 -17.84
N PRO A 4 3.52 4.76 -17.25
CA PRO A 4 3.01 6.02 -16.72
C PRO A 4 4.07 6.60 -15.79
N GLU A 5 4.28 7.92 -15.84
CA GLU A 5 5.07 8.61 -14.84
C GLU A 5 4.50 8.24 -13.46
N GLU A 6 5.28 7.53 -12.65
CA GLU A 6 4.87 7.17 -11.31
C GLU A 6 4.96 8.41 -10.44
N ASP A 7 3.81 8.97 -10.06
CA ASP A 7 3.75 10.12 -9.16
C ASP A 7 4.18 9.69 -7.76
N LEU A 8 5.36 10.17 -7.35
CA LEU A 8 5.89 9.93 -6.01
C LEU A 8 5.07 10.70 -4.98
N VAL A 9 4.54 9.97 -4.00
CA VAL A 9 3.81 10.52 -2.86
C VAL A 9 4.56 10.25 -1.57
N HIS A 10 4.85 11.31 -0.82
CA HIS A 10 5.31 11.19 0.56
C HIS A 10 4.12 10.94 1.48
N ILE A 11 3.96 9.71 1.93
CA ILE A 11 2.88 9.27 2.81
C ILE A 11 3.09 9.82 4.22
N TYR A 12 2.05 10.41 4.80
CA TYR A 12 2.04 10.88 6.20
C TYR A 12 1.15 10.00 7.08
N TYR A 13 0.07 9.47 6.52
CA TYR A 13 -0.87 8.60 7.20
C TYR A 13 -1.19 7.41 6.30
N ALA A 14 -1.19 6.22 6.86
CA ALA A 14 -1.71 5.00 6.24
C ALA A 14 -2.87 4.48 7.08
N ALA A 15 -3.98 4.12 6.43
CA ALA A 15 -5.12 3.57 7.14
C ALA A 15 -4.95 2.05 7.30
N LEU A 16 -5.19 1.57 8.52
CA LEU A 16 -5.22 0.14 8.83
C LEU A 16 -6.66 -0.36 8.73
N ASN A 17 -6.85 -1.40 7.93
CA ASN A 17 -8.13 -2.02 7.71
C ASN A 17 -8.16 -3.45 8.27
N PHE A 18 -9.34 -4.07 8.26
CA PHE A 18 -9.53 -5.42 8.78
C PHE A 18 -8.67 -6.46 8.06
N ARG A 19 -8.44 -6.28 6.75
CA ARG A 19 -7.55 -7.12 5.96
C ARG A 19 -6.13 -7.11 6.54
N ASP A 20 -5.60 -5.93 6.86
CA ASP A 20 -4.23 -5.81 7.39
C ASP A 20 -4.09 -6.53 8.73
N LEU A 21 -5.13 -6.45 9.58
CA LEU A 21 -5.18 -7.18 10.84
C LEU A 21 -5.24 -8.70 10.61
N MET A 22 -6.08 -9.16 9.68
CA MET A 22 -6.26 -10.58 9.39
C MET A 22 -4.98 -11.21 8.83
N THR A 23 -4.26 -10.48 7.98
CA THR A 23 -2.99 -10.95 7.40
C THR A 23 -1.84 -10.89 8.40
N ALA A 24 -1.72 -9.80 9.17
CA ALA A 24 -0.69 -9.68 10.21
C ALA A 24 -0.87 -10.71 11.33
N SER A 25 -2.12 -11.07 11.65
CA SER A 25 -2.43 -12.11 12.64
C SER A 25 -2.37 -13.55 12.10
N GLY A 26 -2.11 -13.74 10.80
CA GLY A 26 -2.07 -15.06 10.15
C GLY A 26 -3.44 -15.73 10.00
N ARG A 27 -4.54 -15.00 10.25
CA ARG A 27 -5.92 -15.50 10.03
C ARG A 27 -6.34 -15.46 8.56
N LEU A 28 -5.62 -14.69 7.74
CA LEU A 28 -5.73 -14.68 6.28
C LEU A 28 -4.34 -14.90 5.67
N ALA A 29 -4.24 -15.91 4.80
CA ALA A 29 -3.02 -16.27 4.11
C ALA A 29 -2.64 -15.21 3.04
N PRO A 30 -1.39 -14.72 2.98
CA PRO A 30 -0.93 -13.74 1.97
C PRO A 30 -1.13 -14.20 0.52
N GLU A 31 -1.10 -15.51 0.28
CA GLU A 31 -1.30 -16.13 -1.03
C GLU A 31 -2.73 -15.92 -1.57
N VAL A 32 -3.71 -15.64 -0.70
CA VAL A 32 -5.08 -15.32 -1.10
C VAL A 32 -5.17 -13.92 -1.74
N ILE A 33 -4.18 -13.07 -1.46
CA ILE A 33 -4.13 -11.68 -1.89
C ILE A 33 -3.35 -11.52 -3.19
N THR A 34 -2.17 -12.14 -3.27
CA THR A 34 -1.28 -12.06 -4.43
C THR A 34 -0.47 -13.34 -4.55
N GLU A 35 -0.27 -13.78 -5.79
CA GLU A 35 0.58 -14.93 -6.12
C GLU A 35 2.06 -14.53 -6.25
N ASP A 36 2.35 -13.23 -6.32
CA ASP A 36 3.72 -12.71 -6.40
C ASP A 36 4.40 -12.74 -5.03
N ARG A 37 5.45 -13.56 -4.93
CA ARG A 37 6.22 -13.76 -3.70
C ARG A 37 6.90 -12.50 -3.17
N ILE A 38 7.34 -11.59 -4.05
CA ILE A 38 7.98 -10.35 -3.61
C ILE A 38 6.92 -9.45 -2.98
N GLN A 39 5.74 -9.40 -3.59
CA GLN A 39 4.61 -8.62 -3.10
C GLN A 39 4.06 -9.13 -1.76
N GLN A 40 4.18 -10.44 -1.48
CA GLN A 40 3.77 -11.05 -0.22
C GLN A 40 4.51 -10.49 1.01
N GLU A 41 5.70 -9.92 0.85
CA GLU A 41 6.46 -9.31 1.94
C GLU A 41 5.94 -7.92 2.33
N CYS A 42 5.24 -7.23 1.40
CA CYS A 42 4.81 -5.84 1.55
C CYS A 42 3.29 -5.66 1.46
N ILE A 43 2.51 -6.66 1.84
CA ILE A 43 1.04 -6.67 1.61
C ILE A 43 0.24 -5.67 2.45
N GLN A 44 0.87 -5.06 3.44
CA GLN A 44 0.20 -4.23 4.44
C GLN A 44 0.02 -2.80 3.96
N GLY A 45 -1.17 -2.28 4.22
CA GLY A 45 -1.56 -0.93 3.83
C GLY A 45 -1.91 -0.84 2.36
N PHE A 46 -3.12 -0.37 2.11
CA PHE A 46 -3.64 -0.10 0.77
C PHE A 46 -4.28 1.28 0.64
N GLU A 47 -4.40 2.02 1.74
CA GLU A 47 -4.95 3.38 1.78
C GLU A 47 -3.89 4.34 2.36
N PHE A 48 -3.80 5.55 1.81
CA PHE A 48 -2.85 6.56 2.27
C PHE A 48 -3.37 7.99 2.12
N ALA A 49 -2.75 8.88 2.90
CA ALA A 49 -2.82 10.32 2.73
C ALA A 49 -1.42 10.94 2.90
N GLY A 50 -1.07 11.89 2.05
CA GLY A 50 0.28 12.44 1.96
C GLY A 50 0.36 13.69 1.09
N ARG A 51 1.56 13.92 0.55
CA ARG A 51 1.80 14.97 -0.45
C ARG A 51 2.53 14.43 -1.66
N ASP A 52 2.17 14.91 -2.84
CA ASP A 52 2.90 14.61 -4.07
C ASP A 52 4.21 15.42 -4.20
N SER A 53 4.90 15.23 -5.31
CA SER A 53 6.14 15.95 -5.66
C SER A 53 5.96 17.47 -5.83
N ASN A 54 4.74 17.92 -6.14
CA ASN A 54 4.37 19.33 -6.23
C ASN A 54 4.02 19.94 -4.86
N GLY A 55 3.96 19.11 -3.81
CA GLY A 55 3.61 19.50 -2.46
C GLY A 55 2.10 19.61 -2.23
N GLU A 56 1.28 19.18 -3.18
CA GLU A 56 -0.18 19.15 -3.06
C GLU A 56 -0.61 18.02 -2.13
N ARG A 57 -1.68 18.24 -1.34
CA ARG A 57 -2.21 17.21 -0.45
C ARG A 57 -3.02 16.21 -1.26
N VAL A 58 -2.62 14.94 -1.19
CA VAL A 58 -3.25 13.85 -1.92
C VAL A 58 -3.66 12.73 -0.97
N PHE A 59 -4.67 11.97 -1.38
CA PHE A 59 -5.08 10.73 -0.74
C PHE A 59 -5.41 9.71 -1.83
N GLY A 60 -5.32 8.44 -1.51
CA GLY A 60 -5.61 7.41 -2.49
C GLY A 60 -5.47 6.01 -1.94
N MET A 61 -5.54 5.06 -2.86
CA MET A 61 -5.29 3.66 -2.59
C MET A 61 -4.16 3.15 -3.46
N CYS A 62 -3.31 2.29 -2.91
CA CYS A 62 -2.33 1.51 -3.65
C CYS A 62 -2.65 0.02 -3.52
N SER A 63 -2.08 -0.81 -4.39
CA SER A 63 -2.28 -2.26 -4.34
C SER A 63 -1.76 -2.84 -3.02
N LEU A 64 -0.55 -2.42 -2.60
CA LEU A 64 0.17 -2.92 -1.43
C LEU A 64 1.17 -1.84 -0.94
N GLY A 65 1.63 -1.94 0.30
CA GLY A 65 2.82 -1.24 0.78
C GLY A 65 2.64 0.22 1.21
N SER A 66 1.41 0.73 1.39
CA SER A 66 1.25 2.09 1.94
C SER A 66 1.64 2.20 3.41
N ALA A 67 1.73 1.08 4.13
CA ALA A 67 2.15 1.00 5.52
C ALA A 67 3.54 0.35 5.65
N ALA A 68 4.53 0.94 4.98
CA ALA A 68 5.94 0.54 5.13
C ALA A 68 6.57 1.22 6.37
N LEU A 69 7.35 0.45 7.14
CA LEU A 69 8.16 0.93 8.27
C LEU A 69 9.60 1.24 7.85
#